data_AF-A0A101IND7-F1
#
_entry.id   AF-A0A101IND7-F1
#
_cell.length_a   1.000
_cell.length_b   1.000
_cell.length_c   1.000
_cell.angle_alpha   90.00
_cell.angle_beta   90.00
_cell.angle_gamma   90.00
#
_symmetry.space_group_name_H-M   'P 1'
#
loop_
_entity.id
_entity.type
_entity.pdbx_description
1 polymer ?
#
loop_
_entity_poly.entity_id
_entity_poly.type
_entity_poly.pdbx_seq_one_letter_code
_entity_poly.pdbx_strand_id
1 'polypeptide(L)'
;MLVFISTFVPRECGIATFTRDLFDSLNTGKGIVAMSDRKYHYDERVIGEIKEDKINDYIKIAQKLNNNDDAKLIHIQHEFGIFGGEYGEYILHFLNEIKKPVVITFHTVLPQPEEKRKEIIQKISQKVKAIIVSIFLTEYLAFHYQMVKKKKKNLN
;
A
#
# COMPACT_ATOMS: atom_id res chain seq x y z
N MET A 1 14.29 -8.80 -1.87
CA MET A 1 13.95 -7.49 -1.29
C MET A 1 12.44 -7.38 -1.10
N LEU A 2 12.03 -6.99 0.11
CA LEU A 2 10.68 -6.52 0.42
C LEU A 2 10.63 -5.03 0.07
N VAL A 3 9.63 -4.60 -0.69
CA VAL A 3 9.46 -3.20 -1.08
C VAL A 3 8.22 -2.62 -0.43
N PHE A 4 8.37 -1.51 0.30
CA PHE A 4 7.25 -0.79 0.87
C PHE A 4 6.79 0.32 -0.05
N ILE A 5 5.48 0.54 -0.14
CA ILE A 5 4.90 1.74 -0.76
C ILE A 5 4.10 2.47 0.32
N SER A 6 4.56 3.65 0.71
CA SER A 6 3.99 4.42 1.81
C SER A 6 4.48 5.87 1.79
N THR A 7 3.91 6.71 2.65
CA THR A 7 4.63 7.89 3.09
C THR A 7 5.89 7.48 3.86
N PHE A 8 6.92 8.31 3.79
CA PHE A 8 8.19 8.05 4.45
C PHE A 8 8.83 9.36 4.88
N VAL A 9 9.69 9.31 5.90
CA VAL A 9 10.46 10.49 6.35
C VAL A 9 11.29 11.03 5.18
N PRO A 10 11.36 12.35 4.96
CA PRO A 10 11.01 13.45 5.86
C PRO A 10 9.56 13.96 5.80
N ARG A 11 8.62 13.24 5.18
CA ARG A 11 7.19 13.58 5.31
C ARG A 11 6.74 13.32 6.76
N GLU A 12 6.34 14.38 7.46
CA GLU A 12 5.92 14.29 8.86
C GLU A 12 4.46 13.83 8.95
N CYS A 13 4.26 12.52 9.08
CA CYS A 13 2.96 11.95 9.43
C CYS A 13 3.11 10.62 10.18
N GLY A 14 2.05 10.19 10.87
CA GLY A 14 2.07 8.96 11.67
C GLY A 14 2.45 7.72 10.85
N ILE A 15 1.95 7.61 9.62
CA ILE A 15 2.26 6.50 8.71
C ILE A 15 3.72 6.50 8.25
N ALA A 16 4.35 7.68 8.10
CA ALA A 16 5.76 7.76 7.74
C ALA A 16 6.66 7.24 8.88
N THR A 17 6.36 7.63 10.12
CA THR A 17 7.02 7.12 11.32
C THR A 17 6.81 5.62 11.50
N PHE A 18 5.56 5.16 11.39
CA PHE A 18 5.22 3.73 11.44
C PHE A 18 6.01 2.92 10.42
N THR A 19 6.06 3.39 9.17
CA THR A 19 6.75 2.69 8.08
C THR A 19 8.25 2.65 8.30
N ARG A 20 8.86 3.73 8.78
CA ARG A 20 10.28 3.75 9.17
C ARG A 20 10.56 2.70 10.23
N ASP A 21 9.81 2.71 11.34
CA ASP A 21 10.07 1.80 12.46
C ASP A 21 9.88 0.33 12.05
N LEU A 22 8.84 0.04 11.25
CA LEU A 22 8.63 -1.29 10.68
C LEU A 22 9.78 -1.70 9.74
N PHE A 23 10.17 -0.82 8.82
CA PHE A 23 11.24 -1.08 7.86
C PHE A 23 12.59 -1.35 8.53
N ASP A 24 12.93 -0.53 9.52
CA ASP A 24 14.18 -0.62 10.28
C ASP A 24 14.17 -1.91 11.14
N SER A 25 13.03 -2.28 11.76
CA SER A 25 12.90 -3.53 12.55
C SER A 25 13.09 -4.80 11.73
N LEU A 26 12.74 -4.77 10.44
CA LEU A 26 12.92 -5.90 9.52
C LEU A 26 14.33 -5.96 8.93
N ASN A 27 15.18 -4.95 9.19
CA ASN A 27 16.55 -4.82 8.71
C ASN A 27 16.70 -5.10 7.20
N THR A 28 15.81 -4.52 6.40
CA THR A 28 15.71 -4.82 4.95
C THR A 28 16.71 -4.04 4.08
N GLY A 29 17.45 -3.08 4.66
CA GLY A 29 18.44 -2.25 3.97
C GLY A 29 17.79 -1.13 3.16
N LYS A 30 17.42 -1.41 1.91
CA LYS A 30 16.72 -0.49 1.00
C LYS A 30 15.45 -1.12 0.45
N GLY A 31 14.47 -0.31 0.06
CA GLY A 31 13.22 -0.84 -0.45
C GLY A 31 12.00 0.04 -0.28
N ILE A 32 12.16 1.34 -0.01
CA ILE A 32 11.02 2.25 0.11
C ILE A 32 10.69 2.86 -1.26
N VAL A 33 9.42 2.83 -1.64
CA VAL A 33 8.83 3.74 -2.63
C VAL A 33 8.02 4.78 -1.86
N ALA A 34 8.48 6.03 -1.89
CA ALA A 34 7.89 7.09 -1.09
C ALA A 34 6.73 7.80 -1.82
N MET A 35 5.61 7.98 -1.13
CA MET A 35 4.46 8.79 -1.55
C MET A 35 4.67 10.25 -1.17
N SER A 36 4.76 11.12 -2.17
CA SER A 36 5.13 12.53 -2.02
C SER A 36 4.01 13.47 -2.48
N ASP A 37 3.60 14.37 -1.58
CA ASP A 37 2.69 15.50 -1.86
C ASP A 37 3.45 16.76 -2.31
N ARG A 38 4.75 16.82 -2.01
CA ARG A 38 5.67 17.90 -2.39
C ARG A 38 7.08 17.36 -2.59
N LYS A 39 8.03 18.24 -2.89
CA LYS A 39 9.44 17.84 -3.04
C LYS A 39 10.03 17.50 -1.68
N TYR A 40 10.55 16.29 -1.55
CA TYR A 40 11.32 15.82 -0.39
C TYR A 40 12.75 15.44 -0.79
N HIS A 41 13.63 15.30 0.20
CA HIS A 41 14.98 14.77 0.01
C HIS A 41 15.06 13.50 0.84
N TYR A 42 14.94 12.37 0.15
CA TYR A 42 14.96 11.05 0.77
C TYR A 42 16.38 10.50 0.84
N ASP A 43 16.64 9.66 1.83
CA ASP A 43 17.90 8.92 1.93
C ASP A 43 17.90 7.65 1.03
N GLU A 44 19.00 6.92 1.07
CA GLU A 44 19.28 5.74 0.26
C GLU A 44 18.33 4.55 0.47
N ARG A 45 17.50 4.56 1.53
CA ARG A 45 16.45 3.55 1.72
C ARG A 45 15.37 3.66 0.66
N VAL A 46 15.18 4.86 0.10
CA VAL A 46 14.17 5.16 -0.92
C VAL A 46 14.72 4.85 -2.32
N ILE A 47 14.10 3.87 -2.97
CA ILE A 47 14.46 3.37 -4.30
C ILE A 47 13.52 3.88 -5.41
N GLY A 48 12.46 4.59 -5.04
CA GLY A 48 11.49 5.18 -5.94
C GLY A 48 10.60 6.20 -5.23
N GLU A 49 9.96 7.05 -6.01
CA GLU A 49 9.05 8.09 -5.51
C GLU A 49 7.81 8.11 -6.42
N ILE A 50 6.63 8.26 -5.81
CA ILE A 50 5.37 8.49 -6.50
C ILE A 50 4.85 9.84 -6.04
N LYS A 51 4.61 10.76 -6.99
CA LYS A 51 3.83 11.97 -6.69
C LYS A 51 2.36 11.59 -6.62
N GLU A 52 1.73 11.85 -5.49
CA GLU A 52 0.41 11.29 -5.18
C GLU A 52 -0.67 11.67 -6.20
N ASP A 53 -0.55 12.86 -6.80
CA ASP A 53 -1.44 13.42 -7.83
C ASP A 53 -1.10 12.98 -9.28
N LYS A 54 -0.03 12.19 -9.49
CA LYS A 54 0.42 11.80 -10.83
C LYS A 54 0.21 10.32 -11.11
N ILE A 55 -0.92 9.98 -11.74
CA ILE A 55 -1.26 8.62 -12.16
C ILE A 55 -0.11 7.91 -12.92
N ASN A 56 0.60 8.63 -13.79
CA ASN A 56 1.71 8.05 -14.55
C ASN A 56 2.88 7.55 -13.68
N ASP A 57 3.09 8.13 -12.49
CA ASP A 57 4.17 7.69 -11.59
C ASP A 57 3.84 6.32 -10.99
N TYR A 58 2.57 6.03 -10.69
CA TYR A 58 2.11 4.71 -10.23
C TYR A 58 2.44 3.62 -11.26
N ILE A 59 2.14 3.87 -12.53
CA ILE A 59 2.37 2.93 -13.63
C ILE A 59 3.88 2.71 -13.82
N LYS A 60 4.66 3.81 -13.87
CA LYS A 60 6.12 3.74 -14.04
C LYS A 60 6.80 2.98 -12.89
N ILE A 61 6.38 3.20 -11.66
CA ILE A 61 6.94 2.48 -10.52
C ILE A 61 6.56 1.00 -10.56
N ALA A 62 5.33 0.65 -10.92
CA ALA A 62 4.96 -0.75 -11.11
C ALA A 62 5.84 -1.44 -12.16
N GLN A 63 6.07 -0.80 -13.31
CA GLN A 63 6.95 -1.30 -14.36
C GLN A 63 8.41 -1.43 -13.90
N LYS A 64 8.93 -0.42 -13.20
CA LYS A 64 10.28 -0.46 -12.61
C LYS A 64 10.44 -1.63 -11.64
N LEU A 65 9.44 -1.88 -10.78
CA LEU A 65 9.46 -2.98 -9.82
C LEU A 65 9.28 -4.34 -10.51
N ASN A 66 8.49 -4.41 -11.59
CA ASN A 66 8.37 -5.63 -12.39
C ASN A 66 9.72 -6.04 -12.99
N ASN A 67 10.49 -5.07 -13.49
CA ASN A 67 11.81 -5.28 -14.08
C ASN A 67 12.94 -5.43 -13.05
N ASN A 68 12.64 -5.29 -11.76
CA ASN A 68 13.59 -5.50 -10.69
C ASN A 68 13.46 -6.94 -10.16
N ASP A 69 14.44 -7.78 -10.46
CA ASP A 69 14.45 -9.17 -10.02
C ASP A 69 14.64 -9.32 -8.51
N ASP A 70 15.29 -8.36 -7.84
CA ASP A 70 15.45 -8.37 -6.39
C ASP A 70 14.14 -8.06 -5.66
N ALA A 71 13.21 -7.33 -6.29
CA ALA A 71 11.90 -7.06 -5.71
C ALA A 71 11.03 -8.32 -5.73
N LYS A 72 10.77 -8.89 -4.55
CA LYS A 72 10.04 -10.17 -4.40
C LYS A 72 8.63 -10.00 -3.86
N LEU A 73 8.37 -8.98 -3.05
CA LEU A 73 7.08 -8.73 -2.41
C LEU A 73 6.88 -7.22 -2.24
N ILE A 74 5.67 -6.74 -2.54
CA ILE A 74 5.29 -5.35 -2.31
C ILE A 74 4.38 -5.27 -1.08
N HIS A 75 4.70 -4.38 -0.14
CA HIS A 75 3.89 -4.11 1.03
C HIS A 75 3.39 -2.66 0.99
N ILE A 76 2.11 -2.47 0.73
CA ILE A 76 1.48 -1.15 0.65
C ILE A 76 0.93 -0.77 2.03
N GLN A 77 1.24 0.45 2.48
CA GLN A 77 0.69 1.05 3.69
C GLN A 77 -0.39 2.05 3.28
N HIS A 78 -1.65 1.63 3.33
CA HIS A 78 -2.77 2.38 2.77
C HIS A 78 -3.55 3.20 3.80
N GLU A 79 -3.81 4.44 3.42
CA GLU A 79 -4.77 5.35 4.05
C GLU A 79 -5.40 6.23 2.96
N PHE A 80 -6.68 6.61 3.13
CA PHE A 80 -7.45 7.30 2.08
C PHE A 80 -6.79 8.61 1.59
N GLY A 81 -6.07 9.33 2.47
CA GLY A 81 -5.42 10.59 2.13
C GLY A 81 -4.05 10.48 1.46
N ILE A 82 -3.54 9.28 1.18
CA ILE A 82 -2.15 9.10 0.68
C ILE A 82 -2.07 8.91 -0.84
N PHE A 83 -3.04 8.21 -1.44
CA PHE A 83 -2.88 7.63 -2.79
C PHE A 83 -3.61 8.38 -3.91
N GLY A 84 -3.74 9.71 -3.79
CA GLY A 84 -4.40 10.55 -4.80
C GLY A 84 -5.85 10.18 -5.10
N GLY A 85 -6.53 10.98 -5.93
CA GLY A 85 -7.97 10.86 -6.11
C GLY A 85 -8.74 11.25 -4.84
N GLU A 86 -10.01 10.86 -4.76
CA GLU A 86 -10.87 11.22 -3.63
C GLU A 86 -10.63 10.32 -2.40
N TYR A 87 -10.39 9.03 -2.64
CA TYR A 87 -10.23 8.00 -1.61
C TYR A 87 -9.05 7.07 -1.88
N GLY A 88 -7.97 7.60 -2.46
CA GLY A 88 -6.77 6.82 -2.75
C GLY A 88 -6.88 5.93 -3.98
N GLU A 89 -7.87 6.14 -4.86
CA GLU A 89 -8.14 5.24 -5.98
C GLU A 89 -6.99 5.14 -7.00
N TYR A 90 -6.04 6.08 -7.03
CA TYR A 90 -4.95 5.99 -8.00
C TYR A 90 -4.01 4.82 -7.75
N ILE A 91 -4.00 4.25 -6.53
CA ILE A 91 -3.29 3.00 -6.25
C ILE A 91 -3.76 1.84 -7.14
N LEU A 92 -4.99 1.89 -7.65
CA LEU A 92 -5.50 0.88 -8.57
C LEU A 92 -4.71 0.85 -9.89
N HIS A 93 -4.15 1.98 -10.34
CA HIS A 93 -3.29 2.00 -11.53
C HIS A 93 -1.99 1.21 -11.30
N PHE A 94 -1.37 1.34 -10.12
CA PHE A 94 -0.23 0.51 -9.73
C PHE A 94 -0.63 -0.96 -9.65
N LEU A 95 -1.74 -1.28 -8.98
CA LEU A 95 -2.22 -2.65 -8.78
C LEU A 95 -2.64 -3.35 -10.08
N ASN A 96 -3.01 -2.59 -11.11
CA ASN A 96 -3.31 -3.13 -12.45
C ASN A 96 -2.04 -3.51 -13.23
N GLU A 97 -0.91 -2.86 -12.94
CA GLU A 97 0.33 -3.02 -13.71
C GLU A 97 1.33 -3.96 -13.01
N ILE A 98 1.34 -4.00 -11.68
CA ILE A 98 2.29 -4.81 -10.91
C ILE A 98 2.01 -6.32 -11.07
N LYS A 99 3.06 -7.08 -11.39
CA LYS A 99 3.04 -8.55 -11.54
C LYS A 99 3.56 -9.26 -10.30
N LYS A 100 4.31 -8.56 -9.45
CA LYS A 100 4.86 -9.05 -8.18
C LYS A 100 3.73 -9.19 -7.15
N PRO A 101 3.81 -10.13 -6.19
CA PRO A 101 2.78 -10.27 -5.16
C PRO A 101 2.70 -9.01 -4.29
N VAL A 102 1.48 -8.65 -3.89
CA VAL A 102 1.20 -7.46 -3.09
C VAL A 102 0.49 -7.86 -1.80
N VAL A 103 0.96 -7.33 -0.68
CA VAL A 103 0.27 -7.30 0.62
C VAL A 103 -0.06 -5.86 0.93
N ILE A 104 -1.22 -5.61 1.53
CA ILE A 104 -1.64 -4.26 1.89
C ILE A 104 -2.03 -4.19 3.36
N THR A 105 -1.63 -3.13 4.03
CA THR A 105 -2.13 -2.77 5.36
C THR A 105 -3.09 -1.60 5.22
N PHE A 106 -4.33 -1.75 5.68
CA PHE A 106 -5.25 -0.61 5.81
C PHE A 106 -5.15 -0.04 7.22
N HIS A 107 -4.68 1.20 7.34
CA HIS A 107 -4.62 1.92 8.61
C HIS A 107 -5.96 2.54 8.99
N THR A 108 -6.78 2.83 7.98
CA THR A 108 -8.14 3.34 8.15
C THR A 108 -9.10 2.49 7.32
N VAL A 109 -10.15 1.98 7.97
CA VAL A 109 -11.32 1.35 7.37
C VAL A 109 -12.53 1.92 8.10
N LEU A 110 -13.49 2.50 7.38
CA LEU A 110 -14.64 3.17 8.00
C LEU A 110 -15.86 2.25 8.05
N PRO A 111 -16.64 2.21 9.15
CA PRO A 111 -17.93 1.53 9.18
C PRO A 111 -18.92 2.25 8.26
N GLN A 112 -19.86 1.50 7.68
CA GLN A 112 -20.89 2.02 6.76
C GLN A 112 -20.32 2.98 5.69
N PRO A 113 -19.34 2.53 4.88
CA PRO A 113 -18.71 3.39 3.90
C PRO A 113 -19.69 3.84 2.82
N GLU A 114 -19.45 5.03 2.30
CA GLU A 114 -20.04 5.45 1.03
C GLU A 114 -19.68 4.46 -0.08
N GLU A 115 -20.56 4.30 -1.06
CA GLU A 115 -20.43 3.29 -2.11
C GLU A 115 -19.09 3.38 -2.87
N LYS A 116 -18.61 4.60 -3.14
CA LYS A 116 -17.31 4.79 -3.80
C LYS A 116 -16.14 4.24 -2.97
N ARG A 117 -16.09 4.53 -1.66
CA ARG A 117 -15.05 3.97 -0.75
C ARG A 117 -15.12 2.46 -0.70
N LYS A 118 -16.33 1.91 -0.61
CA LYS A 118 -16.57 0.47 -0.60
C LYS A 118 -16.03 -0.20 -1.87
N GLU A 119 -16.37 0.35 -3.03
CA GLU A 119 -15.95 -0.18 -4.33
C GLU A 119 -14.42 -0.15 -4.48
N ILE A 120 -13.76 0.93 -4.05
CA ILE A 120 -12.29 1.05 -4.10
C ILE A 120 -11.62 -0.04 -3.27
N ILE A 121 -12.02 -0.20 -2.01
CA ILE A 121 -11.46 -1.24 -1.12
C ILE A 121 -11.71 -2.63 -1.68
N GLN A 122 -12.89 -2.90 -2.24
CA GLN A 122 -13.20 -4.18 -2.89
C GLN A 122 -12.30 -4.44 -4.11
N LYS A 123 -12.09 -3.44 -4.98
CA LYS A 123 -11.20 -3.55 -6.14
C LYS A 123 -9.75 -3.79 -5.73
N ILE A 124 -9.25 -3.08 -4.72
CA ILE A 124 -7.91 -3.30 -4.15
C ILE A 124 -7.78 -4.74 -3.66
N SER A 125 -8.77 -5.18 -2.89
CA SER A 125 -8.79 -6.49 -2.27
C SER A 125 -8.75 -7.67 -3.24
N GLN A 126 -9.36 -7.50 -4.42
CA GLN A 126 -9.33 -8.51 -5.48
C GLN A 126 -7.93 -8.66 -6.11
N LYS A 127 -7.04 -7.66 -5.94
CA LYS A 127 -5.72 -7.59 -6.58
C LYS A 127 -4.56 -7.94 -5.66
N VAL A 128 -4.79 -8.01 -4.35
CA VAL A 128 -3.75 -8.30 -3.34
C VAL A 128 -3.80 -9.75 -2.86
N LYS A 129 -2.66 -10.25 -2.36
CA LYS A 129 -2.51 -11.61 -1.80
C LYS A 129 -2.98 -11.70 -0.36
N ALA A 130 -2.76 -10.66 0.43
CA ALA A 130 -3.21 -10.57 1.81
C ALA A 130 -3.51 -9.13 2.20
N ILE A 131 -4.41 -8.99 3.18
CA ILE A 131 -4.80 -7.73 3.80
C ILE A 131 -4.45 -7.84 5.28
N ILE A 132 -3.77 -6.82 5.78
CA ILE A 132 -3.44 -6.64 7.19
C ILE A 132 -4.27 -5.46 7.71
N VAL A 133 -4.88 -5.63 8.86
CA VAL A 133 -5.60 -4.59 9.58
C VAL A 133 -5.40 -4.78 11.08
N SER A 134 -5.59 -3.71 11.85
CA SER A 134 -5.70 -3.85 13.30
C SER A 134 -6.96 -4.66 13.65
N ILE A 135 -6.95 -5.32 14.81
CA ILE A 135 -8.00 -6.27 15.18
C ILE A 135 -9.40 -5.63 15.15
N PHE A 136 -9.52 -4.37 15.58
CA PHE A 136 -10.78 -3.63 15.61
C PHE A 136 -11.36 -3.34 14.22
N LEU A 137 -10.51 -3.21 13.19
CA LEU A 137 -10.95 -2.94 11.82
C LEU A 137 -11.36 -4.21 11.06
N THR A 138 -11.08 -5.39 11.62
CA THR A 138 -11.40 -6.68 10.98
C THR A 138 -12.91 -6.86 10.81
N GLU A 139 -13.70 -6.43 11.81
CA GLU A 139 -15.16 -6.49 11.75
C GLU A 139 -15.70 -5.59 10.64
N TYR A 140 -15.14 -4.41 10.46
CA TYR A 140 -15.60 -3.49 9.43
C TYR A 140 -15.39 -4.05 8.03
N LEU A 141 -14.23 -4.64 7.75
CA LEU A 141 -13.98 -5.30 6.46
C LEU A 141 -15.00 -6.41 6.19
N ALA A 142 -15.30 -7.25 7.19
CA ALA A 142 -16.24 -8.36 7.04
C ALA A 142 -17.68 -7.87 6.83
N PHE A 143 -18.18 -6.98 7.71
CA PHE A 143 -19.58 -6.59 7.74
C PHE A 143 -19.94 -5.50 6.73
N HIS A 144 -19.08 -4.48 6.56
CA HIS A 144 -19.40 -3.31 5.77
C HIS A 144 -18.84 -3.37 4.35
N TYR A 145 -17.69 -4.01 4.15
CA TYR A 145 -17.06 -4.15 2.83
C TYR A 145 -17.34 -5.51 2.18
N GLN A 146 -18.07 -6.40 2.87
CA GLN A 146 -18.45 -7.74 2.40
C GLN A 146 -17.23 -8.59 1.99
N MET A 147 -16.13 -8.41 2.72
CA MET A 147 -14.89 -9.15 2.50
C MET A 147 -14.99 -10.55 3.11
N VAL A 148 -15.04 -11.58 2.27
CA VAL A 148 -15.03 -12.98 2.73
C VAL A 148 -13.64 -13.31 3.30
N LYS A 149 -13.57 -13.83 4.53
CA LYS A 149 -12.36 -14.49 5.06
C LYS A 149 -11.99 -15.64 4.11
N LYS A 150 -10.98 -15.46 3.24
CA LYS A 150 -10.36 -16.61 2.56
C LYS A 150 -9.78 -17.49 3.66
N LYS A 151 -10.37 -18.67 3.87
CA LYS A 151 -9.86 -19.69 4.79
C LYS A 151 -8.36 -19.86 4.53
N LYS A 152 -7.54 -19.81 5.60
CA LYS A 152 -6.16 -20.30 5.56
C LYS A 152 -6.23 -21.70 4.95
N LYS A 153 -5.62 -21.89 3.76
CA LYS A 153 -5.27 -23.24 3.31
C LYS A 153 -4.26 -23.73 4.35
N ASN A 154 -4.66 -24.68 5.17
CA ASN A 154 -3.73 -25.43 6.00
C ASN A 154 -2.67 -25.99 5.04
N LEU A 155 -1.43 -25.54 5.22
CA LEU A 155 -0.27 -26.23 4.66
C LEU A 155 -0.18 -27.51 5.48
N ASN A 156 -0.67 -28.61 4.90
CA ASN A 156 -0.27 -29.95 5.28
C ASN A 156 1.09 -30.23 4.66
#